data_AF-A0A933QW83-F1
#
_entry.id   AF-A0A933QW83-F1
#
_cell.length_a   1.000
_cell.length_b   1.000
_cell.length_c   1.000
_cell.angle_alpha   90.00
_cell.angle_beta   90.00
_cell.angle_gamma   90.00
#
_symmetry.space_group_name_H-M   'P 1'
#
loop_
_entity.id
_entity.type
_entity.pdbx_description
1 polymer ?
#
loop_
_entity_poly.entity_id
_entity_poly.type
_entity_poly.pdbx_seq_one_letter_code
_entity_poly.pdbx_strand_id
1 'polypeptide(L)'
;MPSSDRVLRASEIGEYVFCHRAWWLHRVQELESANRAQMEAGTVKHVEHGRAVRHADTMQRAAIILFAIAIILALMFCLTATLPTLD
;
A
#
# COMPACT_ATOMS: atom_id res chain seq x y z
N MET A 1 -20.39 -27.26 -18.34
CA MET A 1 -19.27 -26.34 -18.62
C MET A 1 -18.88 -25.74 -17.28
N PRO A 2 -17.66 -25.95 -16.75
CA PRO A 2 -17.28 -25.37 -15.46
C PRO A 2 -17.39 -23.84 -15.56
N SER A 3 -17.99 -23.21 -14.55
CA SER A 3 -18.30 -21.78 -14.56
C SER A 3 -17.02 -20.95 -14.63
N SER A 4 -17.01 -19.91 -15.47
CA SER A 4 -15.87 -19.01 -15.68
C SER A 4 -15.65 -18.00 -14.53
N ASP A 5 -16.23 -18.25 -13.35
CA ASP A 5 -16.19 -17.34 -12.19
C ASP A 5 -14.97 -17.59 -11.27
N ARG A 6 -13.95 -18.30 -11.75
CA ARG A 6 -12.76 -18.55 -10.94
C ARG A 6 -11.94 -17.27 -10.80
N VAL A 7 -11.97 -16.68 -9.61
CA VAL A 7 -11.09 -15.55 -9.24
C VAL A 7 -9.63 -16.02 -9.20
N LEU A 8 -8.83 -15.51 -10.13
CA LEU A 8 -7.37 -15.69 -10.12
C LEU A 8 -6.72 -14.66 -9.21
N ARG A 9 -5.89 -15.11 -8.27
CA ARG A 9 -5.17 -14.22 -7.37
C ARG A 9 -3.91 -13.68 -8.05
N ALA A 10 -3.53 -12.44 -7.73
CA ALA A 10 -2.26 -11.88 -8.20
C ALA A 10 -1.06 -12.76 -7.81
N SER A 11 -1.09 -13.39 -6.64
CA SER A 11 -0.05 -14.34 -6.21
C SER A 11 0.00 -15.61 -7.05
N GLU A 12 -1.14 -16.07 -7.60
CA GLU A 12 -1.19 -17.20 -8.52
C GLU A 12 -0.58 -16.83 -9.87
N ILE A 13 -0.88 -15.65 -10.39
CA ILE A 13 -0.27 -15.13 -11.62
C ILE A 13 1.24 -14.97 -11.44
N GLY A 14 1.66 -14.39 -10.31
CA GLY A 14 3.08 -14.25 -9.98
C GLY A 14 3.82 -15.58 -9.88
N GLU A 15 3.18 -16.60 -9.29
CA GLU A 15 3.72 -17.96 -9.22
C GLU A 15 3.90 -18.58 -10.61
N TYR A 16 2.92 -18.42 -11.51
CA TYR A 16 3.02 -18.90 -12.88
C TYR A 16 4.13 -18.19 -13.67
N VAL A 17 4.21 -16.86 -13.58
CA VAL A 17 5.24 -16.05 -14.24
C VAL A 17 6.64 -16.38 -13.71
N PHE A 18 6.77 -16.65 -12.41
CA PHE A 18 8.03 -17.07 -11.80
C PHE A 18 8.44 -18.48 -12.26
N CYS A 19 7.53 -19.44 -12.18
CA CYS A 19 7.76 -20.81 -12.63
C CYS A 19 6.44 -21.56 -12.90
N HIS A 20 6.17 -21.80 -14.19
CA HIS A 20 5.01 -22.59 -14.63
C HIS A 20 4.91 -23.97 -13.98
N ARG A 21 6.05 -24.64 -13.76
CA ARG A 21 6.07 -25.97 -13.13
C ARG A 21 5.71 -25.89 -11.65
N ALA A 22 6.21 -24.90 -10.92
CA ALA A 22 5.84 -24.69 -9.53
C ALA A 22 4.35 -24.41 -9.39
N TRP A 23 3.81 -23.53 -10.25
CA TRP A 23 2.38 -23.27 -10.33
C TRP A 23 1.57 -24.54 -10.61
N TRP A 24 1.99 -25.38 -11.58
CA TRP A 24 1.26 -26.61 -11.90
C TRP A 24 1.29 -27.61 -10.74
N LEU A 25 2.43 -27.80 -10.10
CA LEU A 25 2.55 -28.67 -8.92
C LEU A 25 1.65 -28.17 -7.78
N HIS A 26 1.63 -26.87 -7.53
CA HIS A 26 0.84 -26.30 -6.44
C HIS A 26 -0.67 -26.23 -6.75
N ARG A 27 -1.06 -25.85 -7.97
CA ARG A 27 -2.47 -25.57 -8.32
C ARG A 27 -3.21 -26.72 -8.98
N VAL A 28 -2.48 -27.63 -9.64
CA VAL A 28 -3.08 -28.77 -10.35
C VAL A 28 -2.82 -30.07 -9.61
N GLN A 29 -1.62 -30.26 -9.04
CA GLN A 29 -1.30 -31.44 -8.23
C GLN A 29 -1.53 -31.24 -6.73
N GLU A 30 -1.89 -30.02 -6.31
CA GLU A 30 -2.12 -29.67 -4.90
C GLU A 30 -0.92 -29.99 -3.98
N LEU A 31 0.29 -29.97 -4.53
CA LEU A 31 1.52 -30.21 -3.80
C LEU A 31 2.02 -28.90 -3.18
N GLU A 32 2.23 -28.93 -1.88
CA GLU A 32 2.81 -27.79 -1.19
C GLU A 32 4.27 -27.55 -1.59
N SER A 33 4.66 -26.28 -1.63
CA SER A 33 6.05 -25.89 -1.86
C SER A 33 6.95 -26.35 -0.71
N ALA A 34 8.11 -26.92 -1.02
CA ALA A 34 9.13 -27.19 -0.02
C ALA A 34 9.63 -25.91 0.70
N ASN A 35 9.43 -24.73 0.10
CA ASN A 35 9.91 -23.45 0.61
C ASN A 35 8.90 -22.71 1.52
N ARG A 36 7.92 -23.42 2.10
CA ARG A 36 6.87 -22.83 2.97
C ARG A 36 7.41 -21.87 4.03
N ALA A 37 8.45 -22.28 4.76
CA ALA A 37 9.05 -21.45 5.82
C ALA A 37 9.56 -20.09 5.29
N GLN A 38 10.14 -20.06 4.08
CA GLN A 38 10.62 -18.82 3.47
C GLN A 38 9.47 -17.94 3.00
N MET A 39 8.40 -18.54 2.46
CA MET A 39 7.19 -17.79 2.05
C MET A 39 6.47 -17.17 3.25
N GLU A 40 6.36 -17.90 4.37
CA GLU A 40 5.79 -17.39 5.62
C GLU A 40 6.65 -16.25 6.18
N ALA A 41 7.97 -16.41 6.22
CA ALA A 41 8.88 -15.34 6.63
C ALA A 41 8.77 -14.09 5.74
N GLY A 42 8.64 -14.28 4.42
CA GLY A 42 8.38 -13.19 3.47
C GLY A 42 7.06 -12.48 3.74
N THR A 43 6.01 -13.24 4.05
CA THR A 43 4.68 -12.71 4.38
C THR A 43 4.72 -11.85 5.64
N VAL A 44 5.40 -12.31 6.69
CA VAL A 44 5.58 -11.55 7.93
C VAL A 44 6.30 -10.23 7.64
N LYS A 45 7.41 -10.26 6.89
CA LYS A 45 8.14 -9.04 6.49
C LYS A 45 7.27 -8.07 5.70
N HIS A 46 6.45 -8.56 4.77
CA HIS A 46 5.52 -7.70 4.02
C HIS A 46 4.46 -7.06 4.92
N VAL A 47 3.94 -7.79 5.91
CA VAL A 47 2.97 -7.25 6.88
C VAL A 47 3.62 -6.14 7.72
N GLU A 48 4.82 -6.37 8.24
CA GLU A 48 5.58 -5.38 9.01
C GLU A 48 5.88 -4.12 8.20
N HIS A 49 6.40 -4.29 6.99
CA HIS A 49 6.66 -3.18 6.07
C HIS A 49 5.37 -2.42 5.75
N GLY A 50 4.26 -3.13 5.51
CA GLY A 50 2.96 -2.52 5.26
C GLY A 50 2.46 -1.66 6.43
N ARG A 51 2.76 -2.03 7.68
CA ARG A 51 2.45 -1.17 8.85
C ARG A 51 3.29 0.10 8.85
N ALA A 52 4.59 -0.01 8.57
CA ALA A 52 5.48 1.14 8.49
C ALA A 52 5.05 2.12 7.38
N VAL A 53 4.70 1.60 6.20
CA VAL A 53 4.20 2.41 5.07
C VAL A 53 2.90 3.11 5.43
N ARG A 54 1.94 2.43 6.08
CA ARG A 54 0.70 3.06 6.55
C ARG A 54 0.97 4.19 7.53
N HIS A 55 1.87 3.99 8.48
CA HIS A 55 2.25 5.02 9.43
C HIS A 55 2.86 6.23 8.72
N ALA A 56 3.79 6.00 7.78
CA ALA A 56 4.40 7.06 6.98
C ALA A 56 3.37 7.83 6.16
N ASP A 57 2.45 7.15 5.47
CA ASP A 57 1.36 7.80 4.70
C ASP A 57 0.46 8.64 5.60
N THR A 58 0.07 8.13 6.78
CA THR A 58 -0.75 8.91 7.72
C THR A 58 -0.03 10.15 8.24
N MET A 59 1.26 10.06 8.58
CA MET A 59 2.07 11.21 9.00
C MET A 59 2.24 12.21 7.85
N GLN A 60 2.48 11.75 6.63
CA GLN A 60 2.63 12.61 5.46
C GLN A 60 1.33 13.38 5.18
N ARG A 61 0.18 12.71 5.23
CA ARG A 61 -1.13 13.37 5.09
C ARG A 61 -1.37 14.40 6.19
N ALA A 62 -1.07 14.05 7.44
CA ALA A 62 -1.19 14.99 8.56
C ALA A 62 -0.28 16.22 8.36
N ALA A 63 0.96 16.02 7.93
CA ALA A 63 1.89 17.11 7.65
C ALA A 63 1.38 18.04 6.54
N ILE A 64 0.85 17.48 5.45
CA ILE A 64 0.26 18.27 4.35
C ILE A 64 -0.94 19.09 4.84
N ILE A 65 -1.83 18.48 5.62
CA ILE A 65 -3.02 19.16 6.17
C ILE A 65 -2.59 20.30 7.11
N LEU A 66 -1.69 20.03 8.06
CA LEU A 66 -1.20 21.03 9.00
C LEU A 66 -0.48 22.18 8.29
N PHE A 67 0.33 21.87 7.28
CA PHE A 67 1.00 22.87 6.46
C PHE A 67 0.01 23.75 5.69
N ALA A 68 -1.04 23.16 5.10
CA ALA A 68 -2.09 23.91 4.44
C ALA A 68 -2.84 24.85 5.41
N ILE A 69 -3.16 24.37 6.61
CA ILE A 69 -3.76 25.19 7.67
C ILE A 69 -2.84 26.36 8.03
N ALA A 70 -1.55 26.10 8.23
CA ALA A 70 -0.57 27.14 8.55
C ALA A 70 -0.51 28.24 7.47
N ILE A 71 -0.53 27.86 6.18
CA ILE A 71 -0.58 28.81 5.07
C ILE A 71 -1.86 29.66 5.14
N ILE A 72 -3.03 29.04 5.33
CA ILE A 72 -4.31 29.77 5.40
C ILE A 72 -4.29 30.78 6.55
N LEU A 73 -3.83 30.37 7.74
CA LEU A 73 -3.72 31.25 8.90
C LEU A 73 -2.75 32.41 8.63
N ALA A 74 -1.60 32.14 8.02
CA ALA A 74 -0.62 33.16 7.66
C ALA A 74 -1.20 34.17 6.66
N LEU A 75 -1.91 33.71 5.63
CA LEU A 75 -2.59 34.58 4.66
C LEU A 75 -3.67 35.43 5.31
N MET A 76 -4.50 34.86 6.18
CA MET A 76 -5.51 35.62 6.93
C MET A 76 -4.87 36.70 7.80
N PHE A 77 -3.80 36.36 8.53
CA PHE A 77 -3.06 37.31 9.35
C PHE A 77 -2.45 38.43 8.52
N CYS A 78 -1.81 38.12 7.39
CA CYS A 78 -1.25 39.12 6.49
C CYS A 78 -2.33 40.05 5.92
N LEU A 79 -3.50 39.52 5.58
CA LEU A 79 -4.60 40.32 5.06
C LEU A 79 -5.14 41.29 6.12
N THR A 80 -5.41 40.80 7.34
CA THR A 80 -5.92 41.65 8.43
C THR A 80 -4.88 42.64 8.95
N ALA A 81 -3.59 42.34 8.85
CA ALA A 81 -2.52 43.24 9.27
C ALA A 81 -2.25 44.37 8.27
N THR A 82 -2.51 44.16 6.97
CA THR A 82 -2.22 45.15 5.91
C THR A 82 -3.42 46.03 5.54
N LEU A 83 -4.66 45.53 5.69
CA LEU A 83 -5.89 46.32 5.50
C LEU A 83 -5.91 47.66 6.30
N PRO A 84 -5.59 47.71 7.61
CA PRO A 84 -5.62 48.97 8.37
C PRO A 84 -4.50 49.95 8.01
N THR A 85 -3.53 49.57 7.18
CA THR A 85 -2.45 50.47 6.71
C THR A 85 -2.74 51.12 5.36
N LEU A 86 -3.85 50.75 4.70
CA LEU A 86 -4.27 51.26 3.40
C LEU A 86 -5.42 52.28 3.48
N ASP A 87 -6.00 52.49 4.67
CA ASP A 87 -6.93 53.59 5.01
C ASP A 87 -6.17 54.77 5.63
#